data_AF-A0A6P3DSK8-F1
#
_entry.id   AF-A0A6P3DSK8-F1
#
_cell.length_a   1.000
_cell.length_b   1.000
_cell.length_c   1.000
_cell.angle_alpha   90.00
_cell.angle_beta   90.00
_cell.angle_gamma   90.00
#
_symmetry.space_group_name_H-M   'P 1'
#
loop_
_entity.id
_entity.type
_entity.pdbx_description
1 polymer ?
#
loop_
_entity_poly.entity_id
_entity_poly.type
_entity_poly.pdbx_seq_one_letter_code
_entity_poly.pdbx_strand_id
1 'polypeptide(L)'
;MHILCPQTLPLPEVSNMFYPFNTSLEEEIKRLFSNFTIETPNSSLPDVDEVMEDFRQNGRDFEYCPDLDNFTVPEIPRRKKNKKPLPTECVFCRNNGEEEAYYRKHLLKDAEGRVSCPVLRAYTCPICGAYGDVAHTVKYCPKSQKPGTLATVNTFKLLRNSMGKRRVK
;
A
#
# COMPACT_ATOMS: atom_id res chain seq x y z
N MET A 1 -38.99 -18.49 44.71
CA MET A 1 -37.63 -18.71 45.21
C MET A 1 -36.96 -19.75 44.32
N HIS A 2 -36.21 -19.34 43.30
CA HIS A 2 -35.29 -20.24 42.61
C HIS A 2 -33.92 -19.58 42.50
N ILE A 3 -32.96 -20.29 43.08
CA ILE A 3 -31.58 -19.92 43.32
C ILE A 3 -30.74 -20.19 42.05
N LEU A 4 -29.69 -19.40 41.92
CA LEU A 4 -28.63 -19.33 40.92
C LEU A 4 -28.05 -20.68 40.46
N CYS A 5 -27.58 -20.71 39.21
CA CYS A 5 -26.44 -21.55 38.83
C CYS A 5 -25.58 -20.79 37.79
N PRO A 6 -24.34 -20.38 38.11
CA PRO A 6 -23.41 -19.86 37.11
C PRO A 6 -22.78 -21.02 36.36
N GLN A 7 -22.95 -21.04 35.04
CA GLN A 7 -22.30 -22.03 34.18
C GLN A 7 -20.86 -21.57 33.92
N THR A 8 -19.89 -22.17 34.60
CA THR A 8 -18.47 -22.08 34.22
C THR A 8 -18.20 -23.14 33.16
N LEU A 9 -17.89 -22.72 31.93
CA LEU A 9 -17.47 -23.63 30.86
C LEU A 9 -16.01 -24.09 31.10
N PRO A 10 -15.69 -25.38 30.91
CA PRO A 10 -14.35 -25.90 31.12
C PRO A 10 -13.43 -25.45 29.98
N LEU A 11 -12.26 -24.89 30.32
CA LEU A 11 -11.21 -24.55 29.37
C LEU A 11 -10.49 -25.84 28.93
N PRO A 12 -10.27 -26.07 27.63
CA PRO A 12 -9.56 -27.26 27.19
C PRO A 12 -8.09 -27.21 27.61
N GLU A 13 -7.62 -28.24 28.33
CA GLU A 13 -6.20 -28.49 28.59
C GLU A 13 -5.51 -28.88 27.28
N VAL A 14 -5.00 -27.89 26.56
CA VAL A 14 -4.10 -28.12 25.43
C VAL A 14 -2.73 -28.48 25.96
N SER A 15 -2.35 -29.76 25.83
CA SER A 15 -1.00 -30.24 26.12
C SER A 15 -0.03 -29.61 25.13
N ASN A 16 0.88 -28.80 25.67
CA ASN A 16 1.81 -27.96 24.91
C ASN A 16 3.00 -28.76 24.37
N MET A 17 2.73 -29.86 23.66
CA MET A 17 3.74 -30.81 23.18
C MET A 17 4.39 -30.38 21.85
N PHE A 18 3.84 -29.38 21.16
CA PHE A 18 4.43 -28.82 19.94
C PHE A 18 5.23 -27.53 20.17
N TYR A 19 5.17 -26.96 21.38
CA TYR A 19 5.93 -25.76 21.74
C TYR A 19 6.39 -25.85 23.20
N PRO A 20 7.48 -26.59 23.48
CA PRO A 20 8.06 -26.57 24.82
C PRO A 20 8.45 -25.13 25.13
N PHE A 21 7.91 -24.58 26.22
CA PHE A 21 8.28 -23.27 26.71
C PHE A 21 9.79 -23.28 27.01
N ASN A 22 10.58 -22.62 26.16
CA ASN A 22 11.98 -22.36 26.46
C ASN A 22 12.03 -21.26 27.51
N THR A 23 12.65 -21.55 28.65
CA THR A 23 12.53 -20.72 29.86
C THR A 23 13.45 -19.50 29.82
N SER A 24 14.42 -19.49 28.90
CA SER A 24 15.37 -18.41 28.69
C SER A 24 15.48 -18.00 27.22
N LEU A 25 15.65 -16.70 26.98
CA LEU A 25 15.98 -16.12 25.66
C LEU A 25 17.19 -16.84 25.03
N GLU A 26 18.16 -17.23 25.84
CA GLU A 26 19.37 -17.88 25.37
C GLU A 26 19.13 -19.32 24.86
N GLU A 27 18.16 -20.04 25.45
CA GLU A 27 17.75 -21.36 24.96
C GLU A 27 17.00 -21.25 23.63
N GLU A 28 16.18 -20.21 23.47
CA GLU A 28 15.49 -19.93 22.20
C GLU A 28 16.50 -19.56 21.10
N ILE A 29 17.50 -18.72 21.41
CA ILE A 29 18.58 -18.38 20.48
C ILE A 29 19.37 -19.63 20.08
N LYS A 30 19.77 -20.48 21.03
CA LYS A 30 20.47 -21.73 20.71
C LYS A 30 19.63 -22.65 19.82
N ARG A 31 18.32 -22.79 20.08
CA ARG A 31 17.43 -23.59 19.22
C ARG A 31 17.33 -23.04 17.79
N LEU A 32 17.27 -21.71 17.65
CA LEU A 32 17.11 -21.05 16.36
C LEU A 32 18.40 -21.08 15.52
N PHE A 33 19.56 -21.01 16.18
CA PHE A 33 20.85 -20.83 15.51
C PHE A 33 21.82 -22.01 15.67
N SER A 34 21.44 -23.13 16.30
CA SER A 34 22.30 -24.31 16.50
C SER A 34 22.85 -24.91 15.20
N ASN A 35 22.18 -24.67 14.07
CA ASN A 35 22.55 -25.21 12.77
C ASN A 35 23.03 -24.12 11.79
N PHE A 36 23.26 -22.89 12.27
CA PHE A 36 23.66 -21.77 11.42
C PHE A 36 25.19 -21.60 11.44
N THR A 37 25.91 -22.58 10.89
CA THR A 37 27.29 -22.37 10.47
C THR A 37 27.28 -21.57 9.17
N ILE A 38 27.61 -20.28 9.27
CA ILE A 38 27.97 -19.49 8.08
C ILE A 38 29.33 -20.00 7.64
N GLU A 39 29.35 -20.99 6.76
CA GLU A 39 30.48 -21.24 5.87
C GLU A 39 30.60 -19.99 5.01
N THR A 40 31.36 -18.97 5.44
CA THR A 40 31.76 -17.90 4.54
C THR A 40 32.65 -18.54 3.48
N PRO A 41 32.24 -18.65 2.21
CA PRO A 41 33.24 -18.87 1.18
C PRO A 41 34.09 -17.61 1.21
N ASN A 42 35.41 -17.76 1.35
CA ASN A 42 36.38 -16.73 1.00
C ASN A 42 36.24 -16.43 -0.50
N SER A 43 35.16 -15.76 -0.88
CA SER A 43 35.09 -15.03 -2.13
C SER A 43 35.79 -13.71 -1.83
N SER A 44 36.96 -13.54 -2.44
CA SER A 44 37.67 -12.27 -2.51
C SER A 44 36.67 -11.14 -2.70
N LEU A 45 36.79 -10.10 -1.89
CA LEU A 45 36.00 -8.87 -2.02
C LEU A 45 35.90 -8.51 -3.51
N PRO A 46 34.69 -8.36 -4.07
CA PRO A 46 34.55 -7.98 -5.47
C PRO A 46 35.28 -6.65 -5.67
N ASP A 47 36.06 -6.59 -6.74
CA ASP A 47 36.86 -5.42 -7.07
C ASP A 47 35.94 -4.20 -7.14
N VAL A 48 36.29 -3.16 -6.40
CA VAL A 48 35.43 -1.97 -6.24
C VAL A 48 35.17 -1.35 -7.61
N ASP A 49 36.13 -1.46 -8.53
CA ASP A 49 36.00 -0.99 -9.90
C ASP A 49 34.95 -1.76 -10.70
N GLU A 50 34.81 -3.07 -10.49
CA GLU A 50 33.81 -3.91 -11.18
C GLU A 50 32.39 -3.62 -10.66
N VAL A 51 32.25 -3.42 -9.34
CA VAL A 51 30.99 -3.01 -8.71
C VAL A 51 30.59 -1.59 -9.14
N MET A 52 31.56 -0.69 -9.23
CA MET A 52 31.34 0.68 -9.70
C MET A 52 31.05 0.74 -11.20
N GLU A 53 31.59 -0.17 -12.01
CA GLU A 53 31.30 -0.30 -13.43
C GLU A 53 29.85 -0.77 -13.67
N ASP A 54 29.37 -1.75 -12.90
CA ASP A 54 27.97 -2.20 -12.96
C ASP A 54 27.00 -1.10 -12.48
N PHE A 55 27.38 -0.31 -11.48
CA PHE A 55 26.65 0.91 -11.10
C PHE A 55 26.68 1.99 -12.20
N ARG A 56 27.80 2.20 -12.90
CA ARG A 56 27.90 3.14 -14.03
C ARG A 56 27.01 2.71 -15.21
N GLN A 57 26.86 1.41 -15.42
CA GLN A 57 26.05 0.85 -16.52
C GLN A 57 24.55 0.75 -16.17
N ASN A 58 24.21 0.51 -14.89
CA ASN A 58 22.83 0.38 -14.42
C ASN A 58 22.24 1.67 -13.80
N GLY A 59 23.09 2.60 -13.36
CA GLY A 59 22.74 3.85 -12.69
C GLY A 59 22.76 5.03 -13.64
N ARG A 60 21.66 5.24 -14.37
CA ARG A 60 21.38 6.56 -14.95
C ARG A 60 20.90 7.49 -13.83
N ASP A 61 21.80 7.83 -12.94
CA ASP A 61 21.60 8.81 -11.88
C ASP A 61 21.77 10.21 -12.48
N PHE A 62 20.74 11.04 -12.30
CA PHE A 62 20.69 12.42 -12.75
C PHE A 62 21.73 13.18 -11.93
N GLU A 63 22.84 13.54 -12.57
CA GLU A 63 23.98 14.22 -11.95
C GLU A 63 23.50 15.45 -11.17
N TYR A 64 23.88 15.55 -9.89
CA TYR A 64 23.57 16.71 -9.05
C TYR A 64 24.37 17.90 -9.56
N CYS A 65 23.71 18.85 -10.23
CA CYS A 65 24.32 20.12 -10.61
C CYS A 65 24.29 21.08 -9.40
N PRO A 66 25.44 21.51 -8.86
CA PRO A 66 25.48 22.74 -8.08
C PRO A 66 25.31 23.91 -9.05
N ASP A 67 24.17 24.60 -8.95
CA ASP A 67 23.83 25.77 -9.75
C ASP A 67 24.90 26.86 -9.63
N LEU A 68 25.66 27.11 -10.69
CA LEU A 68 26.28 28.41 -10.95
C LEU A 68 26.27 28.71 -12.46
N ASP A 69 25.27 29.52 -12.82
CA ASP A 69 25.23 30.50 -13.92
C ASP A 69 25.90 30.12 -15.25
N ASN A 70 25.09 29.60 -16.18
CA ASN A 70 25.03 30.18 -17.53
C ASN A 70 23.79 29.74 -18.30
N PHE A 71 23.14 30.74 -18.90
CA PHE A 71 21.91 30.66 -19.67
C PHE A 71 22.07 29.86 -20.97
N THR A 72 21.90 28.54 -20.91
CA THR A 72 21.36 27.74 -22.03
C THR A 72 20.90 26.40 -21.46
N VAL A 73 19.60 26.22 -21.31
CA VAL A 73 19.01 24.94 -20.88
C VAL A 73 18.95 24.04 -22.11
N PRO A 74 19.71 22.93 -22.19
CA PRO A 74 19.49 21.94 -23.25
C PRO A 74 18.11 21.31 -23.01
N GLU A 75 17.30 21.20 -24.05
CA GLU A 75 16.02 20.48 -23.97
C GLU A 75 16.27 19.00 -23.67
N ILE A 76 16.34 18.65 -22.38
CA ILE A 76 16.28 17.26 -21.94
C ILE A 76 14.92 16.74 -22.38
N PRO A 77 14.83 15.62 -23.14
CA PRO A 77 13.55 15.02 -23.49
C PRO A 77 12.85 14.67 -22.18
N ARG A 78 11.89 15.51 -21.77
CA ARG A 78 11.02 15.23 -20.62
C ARG A 78 10.53 13.81 -20.82
N ARG A 79 10.86 12.90 -19.89
CA ARG A 79 10.30 11.55 -19.83
C ARG A 79 8.83 11.70 -20.19
N LYS A 80 8.42 11.18 -21.35
CA LYS A 80 7.01 11.11 -21.73
C LYS A 80 6.34 10.50 -20.51
N LYS A 81 5.58 11.30 -19.76
CA LYS A 81 4.76 10.79 -18.65
C LYS A 81 4.01 9.64 -19.29
N ASN A 82 4.31 8.40 -18.90
CA ASN A 82 3.60 7.22 -19.38
C ASN A 82 2.13 7.54 -19.15
N LYS A 83 1.41 7.93 -20.22
CA LYS A 83 -0.03 8.14 -20.17
C LYS A 83 -0.54 6.74 -19.90
N LYS A 84 -0.86 6.47 -18.64
CA LYS A 84 -1.45 5.18 -18.26
C LYS A 84 -2.59 4.94 -19.26
N PRO A 85 -2.65 3.77 -19.92
CA PRO A 85 -3.70 3.50 -20.88
C PRO A 85 -5.04 3.81 -20.20
N LEU A 86 -5.92 4.50 -20.93
CA LEU A 86 -7.24 4.84 -20.43
C LEU A 86 -7.92 3.53 -19.98
N PRO A 87 -8.58 3.51 -18.80
CA PRO A 87 -9.23 2.30 -18.32
C PRO A 87 -10.20 1.77 -19.39
N THR A 88 -10.04 0.52 -19.77
CA THR A 88 -10.87 -0.13 -20.79
C THR A 88 -12.16 -0.73 -20.21
N GLU A 89 -12.30 -0.72 -18.88
CA GLU A 89 -13.38 -1.38 -18.16
C GLU A 89 -13.81 -0.59 -16.92
N CYS A 90 -15.02 -0.85 -16.44
CA CYS A 90 -15.57 -0.23 -15.24
C CYS A 90 -14.97 -0.84 -13.96
N VAL A 91 -14.00 -0.12 -13.38
CA VAL A 91 -13.35 -0.50 -12.12
C VAL A 91 -14.35 -0.63 -10.96
N PHE A 92 -15.42 0.16 -10.96
CA PHE A 92 -16.43 0.09 -9.90
C PHE A 92 -17.20 -1.23 -9.93
N CYS A 93 -17.74 -1.61 -11.08
CA CYS A 93 -18.47 -2.87 -11.25
C CYS A 93 -17.54 -4.08 -11.07
N ARG A 94 -16.30 -4.01 -11.56
CA ARG A 94 -15.29 -5.05 -11.33
C ARG A 94 -15.03 -5.27 -9.84
N ASN A 95 -14.89 -4.20 -9.07
CA ASN A 95 -14.66 -4.31 -7.62
C ASN A 95 -15.88 -4.82 -6.86
N ASN A 96 -17.10 -4.63 -7.39
CA ASN A 96 -18.33 -5.18 -6.82
C ASN A 96 -18.58 -6.64 -7.20
N GLY A 97 -17.71 -7.26 -8.01
CA GLY A 97 -17.86 -8.66 -8.43
C GLY A 97 -18.88 -8.89 -9.54
N GLU A 98 -19.19 -7.86 -10.32
CA GLU A 98 -20.05 -7.99 -11.50
C GLU A 98 -19.41 -8.92 -12.56
N GLU A 99 -20.23 -9.46 -13.47
CA GLU A 99 -19.75 -10.31 -14.56
C GLU A 99 -18.77 -9.57 -15.49
N GLU A 100 -17.75 -10.27 -15.98
CA GLU A 100 -16.75 -9.72 -16.91
C GLU A 100 -17.36 -9.18 -18.20
N ALA A 101 -18.37 -9.87 -18.72
CA ALA A 101 -19.14 -9.39 -19.86
C ALA A 101 -19.89 -8.09 -19.55
N TYR A 102 -20.21 -7.79 -18.29
CA TYR A 102 -20.93 -6.59 -17.89
C TYR A 102 -20.01 -5.41 -17.62
N TYR A 103 -18.98 -5.57 -16.76
CA TYR A 103 -18.10 -4.45 -16.40
C TYR A 103 -17.21 -3.99 -17.56
N ARG A 104 -17.04 -4.79 -18.62
CA ARG A 104 -16.33 -4.38 -19.85
C ARG A 104 -17.18 -3.59 -20.84
N LYS A 105 -18.52 -3.57 -20.70
CA LYS A 105 -19.41 -2.84 -21.61
C LYS A 105 -19.44 -1.33 -21.39
N HIS A 106 -18.90 -0.86 -20.27
CA HIS A 106 -18.95 0.55 -19.90
C HIS A 106 -17.71 0.96 -19.10
N LEU A 107 -17.48 2.26 -19.01
CA LEU A 107 -16.44 2.85 -18.18
C LEU A 107 -17.03 3.39 -16.88
N LEU A 108 -16.17 3.73 -15.92
CA LEU A 108 -16.61 4.42 -14.70
C LEU A 108 -16.97 5.90 -14.96
N LYS A 109 -16.15 6.57 -15.78
CA LYS A 109 -16.34 7.97 -16.19
C LYS A 109 -16.09 8.14 -17.68
N ASP A 110 -16.84 9.03 -18.30
CA ASP A 110 -16.68 9.44 -19.71
C ASP A 110 -15.52 10.41 -19.89
N ALA A 111 -15.23 10.76 -21.15
CA ALA A 111 -14.18 11.73 -21.51
C ALA A 111 -14.41 13.12 -20.89
N GLU A 112 -15.67 13.52 -20.66
CA GLU A 112 -16.02 14.77 -19.98
C GLU A 112 -15.96 14.67 -18.44
N GLY A 113 -15.58 13.51 -17.90
CA GLY A 113 -15.44 13.29 -16.45
C GLY A 113 -16.76 13.03 -15.70
N ARG A 114 -17.88 12.92 -16.42
CA ARG A 114 -19.19 12.52 -15.89
C ARG A 114 -19.22 11.02 -15.58
N VAL A 115 -20.04 10.61 -14.62
CA VAL A 115 -20.21 9.19 -14.29
C VAL A 115 -21.01 8.47 -15.37
N SER A 116 -20.40 7.50 -16.02
CA SER A 116 -21.00 6.70 -17.10
C SER A 116 -21.53 5.35 -16.62
N CYS A 117 -21.03 4.85 -15.49
CA CYS A 117 -21.41 3.55 -14.94
C CYS A 117 -22.90 3.52 -14.55
N PRO A 118 -23.73 2.64 -15.15
CA PRO A 118 -25.17 2.61 -14.90
C PRO A 118 -25.52 2.31 -13.44
N VAL A 119 -24.76 1.43 -12.80
CA VAL A 119 -24.94 1.07 -11.38
C VAL A 119 -24.69 2.28 -10.48
N LEU A 120 -23.57 2.99 -10.71
CA LEU A 120 -23.24 4.16 -9.92
C LEU A 120 -24.21 5.32 -10.22
N ARG A 121 -24.67 5.49 -11.46
CA ARG A 121 -25.66 6.51 -11.84
C ARG A 121 -27.00 6.32 -11.15
N ALA A 122 -27.46 5.08 -10.99
CA ALA A 122 -28.70 4.75 -10.29
C ALA A 122 -28.59 4.94 -8.76
N TYR A 123 -27.37 4.97 -8.23
CA TYR A 123 -27.14 5.19 -6.82
C TYR A 123 -27.33 6.67 -6.45
N THR A 124 -28.24 6.91 -5.50
CA THR A 124 -28.45 8.24 -4.91
C THR A 124 -27.65 8.35 -3.62
N CYS A 125 -26.75 9.34 -3.53
CA CYS A 125 -25.98 9.55 -2.32
C CYS A 125 -26.91 9.93 -1.14
N PRO A 126 -26.92 9.19 -0.02
CA PRO A 126 -27.82 9.46 1.11
C PRO A 126 -27.44 10.72 1.90
N ILE A 127 -26.23 11.25 1.73
CA ILE A 127 -25.76 12.45 2.44
C ILE A 127 -26.13 13.72 1.66
N CYS A 128 -25.93 13.73 0.35
CA CYS A 128 -26.08 14.95 -0.45
C CYS A 128 -27.19 14.89 -1.50
N GLY A 129 -27.79 13.72 -1.75
CA GLY A 129 -28.84 13.51 -2.73
C GLY A 129 -28.36 13.43 -4.19
N ALA A 130 -27.05 13.50 -4.46
CA ALA A 130 -26.54 13.46 -5.83
C ALA A 130 -26.73 12.09 -6.49
N TYR A 131 -27.11 12.07 -7.77
CA TYR A 131 -27.34 10.89 -8.60
C TYR A 131 -26.97 11.18 -10.07
N GLY A 132 -27.04 10.18 -10.95
CA GLY A 132 -26.76 10.35 -12.39
C GLY A 132 -25.31 10.76 -12.68
N ASP A 133 -25.12 11.84 -13.44
CA ASP A 133 -23.82 12.33 -13.92
C ASP A 133 -22.84 12.70 -12.78
N VAL A 134 -23.39 13.11 -11.64
CA VAL A 134 -22.66 13.56 -10.43
C VAL A 134 -22.70 12.53 -9.30
N ALA A 135 -23.16 11.31 -9.60
CA ALA A 135 -23.27 10.24 -8.61
C ALA A 135 -21.91 9.88 -8.00
N HIS A 136 -21.94 9.49 -6.73
CA HIS A 136 -20.76 9.05 -6.00
C HIS A 136 -21.18 8.21 -4.80
N THR A 137 -20.27 7.39 -4.30
CA THR A 137 -20.51 6.65 -3.05
C THR A 137 -20.33 7.55 -1.84
N VAL A 138 -20.91 7.15 -0.70
CA VAL A 138 -20.82 7.86 0.59
C VAL A 138 -19.41 8.35 0.92
N LYS A 139 -18.41 7.48 0.71
CA LYS A 139 -16.98 7.77 0.98
C LYS A 139 -16.44 8.98 0.21
N TYR A 140 -16.93 9.20 -1.00
CA TYR A 140 -16.47 10.29 -1.87
C TYR A 140 -17.45 11.47 -1.88
N CYS A 141 -18.40 11.50 -0.94
CA CYS A 141 -19.36 12.58 -0.87
C CYS A 141 -18.68 13.90 -0.44
N PRO A 142 -18.85 15.00 -1.21
CA PRO A 142 -18.25 16.29 -0.86
C PRO A 142 -18.88 16.88 0.41
N LYS A 143 -20.11 16.49 0.74
CA LYS A 143 -20.83 16.89 1.97
C LYS A 143 -20.63 15.90 3.12
N SER A 144 -19.92 14.79 2.93
CA SER A 144 -19.58 13.92 4.05
C SER A 144 -18.69 14.71 4.98
N GLN A 145 -19.10 14.84 6.25
CA GLN A 145 -18.15 15.20 7.28
C GLN A 145 -17.03 14.17 7.17
N LYS A 146 -15.81 14.62 6.82
CA LYS A 146 -14.63 13.76 6.93
C LYS A 146 -14.66 13.29 8.38
N PRO A 147 -14.74 11.98 8.67
CA PRO A 147 -14.68 11.55 10.06
C PRO A 147 -13.47 12.24 10.66
N GLY A 148 -13.71 13.04 11.71
CA GLY A 148 -12.68 13.78 12.42
C GLY A 148 -11.49 12.85 12.58
N THR A 149 -10.36 13.31 12.06
CA THR A 149 -9.14 12.57 11.76
C THR A 149 -8.73 11.55 12.83
N LEU A 150 -9.32 10.36 12.82
CA LEU A 150 -8.58 9.17 13.21
C LEU A 150 -7.66 8.90 12.03
N ALA A 151 -6.44 9.46 12.14
CA ALA A 151 -5.34 9.22 11.24
C ALA A 151 -5.32 7.72 10.88
N THR A 152 -5.64 7.38 9.63
CA THR A 152 -5.53 6.00 9.15
C THR A 152 -4.09 5.53 9.34
N VAL A 153 -3.86 4.24 9.59
CA VAL A 153 -2.51 3.66 9.79
C VAL A 153 -1.47 4.14 8.77
N ASN A 154 -1.89 4.38 7.52
CA ASN A 154 -1.06 4.87 6.44
C ASN A 154 -0.65 6.35 6.58
N THR A 155 -1.48 7.18 7.21
CA THR A 155 -1.14 8.59 7.44
C THR A 155 -0.01 8.74 8.47
N PHE A 156 0.06 7.89 9.49
CA PHE A 156 1.18 7.92 10.45
C PHE A 156 2.54 7.64 9.80
N LYS A 157 2.58 6.83 8.73
CA LYS A 157 3.79 6.54 7.95
C LYS A 157 4.30 7.76 7.16
N LEU A 158 3.42 8.70 6.83
CA LEU A 158 3.81 9.94 6.14
C LEU A 158 4.31 11.02 7.10
N LEU A 159 3.91 10.94 8.37
CA LEU A 159 4.30 11.89 9.41
C LEU A 159 5.71 11.62 9.97
N ARG A 160 6.28 10.43 9.75
CA ARG A 160 7.60 10.04 10.28
C ARG A 160 8.51 9.52 9.18
N ASN A 161 9.79 9.85 9.24
CA ASN A 161 10.79 9.22 8.37
C ASN A 161 11.15 7.81 8.87
N SER A 162 11.97 7.07 8.10
CA SER A 162 12.49 5.74 8.44
C SER A 162 13.28 5.69 9.76
N MET A 163 13.72 6.84 10.28
CA MET A 163 14.38 6.98 11.59
C MET A 163 13.40 7.39 12.71
N GLY A 164 12.08 7.35 12.47
CA GLY A 164 11.04 7.67 13.46
C GLY A 164 10.88 9.15 13.79
N LYS A 165 11.68 10.06 13.20
CA LYS A 165 11.56 11.50 13.43
C LYS A 165 10.33 12.05 12.73
N ARG A 166 9.55 12.86 13.46
CA ARG A 166 8.40 13.56 12.88
C ARG A 166 8.90 14.59 11.88
N ARG A 167 8.34 14.58 10.68
CA ARG A 167 8.60 15.63 9.68
C ARG A 167 7.88 16.89 10.15
N VAL A 168 8.63 17.90 10.59
CA VAL A 168 8.08 19.22 10.93
C VAL A 168 7.71 19.92 9.63
N LYS A 169 6.56 20.58 9.63
CA LYS A 169 5.98 21.24 8.47
C LYS A 169 6.40 22.70 8.42
#